data_AF-A0A7L7W2Q1-F1
#
_entry.id   AF-A0A7L7W2Q1-F1
#
_cell.length_a   1.000
_cell.length_b   1.000
_cell.length_c   1.000
_cell.angle_alpha   90.00
_cell.angle_beta   90.00
_cell.angle_gamma   90.00
#
_symmetry.space_group_name_H-M   'P 1'
#
loop_
_entity.id
_entity.type
_entity.pdbx_description
1 polymer ?
#
loop_
_entity_poly.entity_id
_entity_poly.type
_entity_poly.pdbx_seq_one_letter_code
_entity_poly.pdbx_strand_id
1 'polypeptide(L)'
;MAALAVKDEYQGLAAAVSLGITVLKRCKQNTWAELTAAMSEADPIVVKAFKVLDLDDDQLELIAAHQPELGLLRIAPAATHVICPACGTFILSSDTAPTRCLVTPGCSGKPAKIAAAVNAKKPVEEPESPEAEPASAPDSETQPEPAAKPAAKKPVIDLDDDFD
;
A
#
# COMPACT_ATOMS: atom_id res chain seq x y z
N MET A 1 24.59 4.20 11.07
CA MET A 1 23.99 4.45 9.75
C MET A 1 23.34 3.16 9.32
N ALA A 2 22.07 3.17 8.91
CA ALA A 2 21.38 1.96 8.51
C ALA A 2 20.84 2.22 7.09
N ALA A 3 21.40 1.50 6.13
CA ALA A 3 21.02 1.60 4.73
C ALA A 3 19.58 1.08 4.56
N LEU A 4 18.83 1.66 3.65
CA LEU A 4 17.50 1.15 3.31
C LEU A 4 17.64 -0.03 2.36
N ALA A 5 17.16 -1.21 2.78
CA ALA A 5 17.05 -2.37 1.92
C ALA A 5 15.68 -2.38 1.23
N VAL A 6 15.71 -2.27 -0.09
CA VAL A 6 14.59 -2.61 -0.96
C VAL A 6 14.60 -4.12 -1.16
N LYS A 7 13.43 -4.77 -1.23
CA LYS A 7 13.36 -6.20 -1.55
C LYS A 7 13.91 -6.45 -2.96
N ASP A 8 14.67 -7.53 -3.15
CA ASP A 8 15.26 -7.91 -4.44
C ASP A 8 14.22 -8.09 -5.57
N GLU A 9 12.97 -8.37 -5.19
CA GLU A 9 11.82 -8.52 -6.08
C GLU A 9 11.31 -7.18 -6.65
N TYR A 10 11.68 -6.06 -6.03
CA TYR A 10 11.25 -4.73 -6.40
C TYR A 10 12.31 -4.04 -7.24
N GLN A 11 12.02 -3.89 -8.53
CA GLN A 11 12.87 -3.19 -9.49
C GLN A 11 12.16 -1.93 -10.02
N GLY A 12 12.95 -0.93 -10.43
CA GLY A 12 12.46 0.33 -10.99
C GLY A 12 11.42 1.01 -10.11
N LEU A 13 10.20 1.19 -10.63
CA LEU A 13 9.11 1.88 -9.94
C LEU A 13 8.76 1.26 -8.56
N ALA A 14 8.83 -0.06 -8.42
CA ALA A 14 8.53 -0.73 -7.16
C ALA A 14 9.54 -0.33 -6.06
N ALA A 15 10.83 -0.28 -6.43
CA ALA A 15 11.89 0.17 -5.54
C ALA A 15 11.68 1.63 -5.13
N ALA A 16 11.39 2.49 -6.12
CA ALA A 16 11.15 3.91 -5.92
C ALA A 16 10.04 4.15 -4.90
N VAL A 17 8.89 3.50 -5.12
CA VAL A 17 7.73 3.61 -4.26
C VAL A 17 8.03 3.11 -2.85
N SER A 18 8.75 1.99 -2.72
CA SER A 18 9.11 1.45 -1.40
C SER A 18 9.99 2.42 -0.60
N LEU A 19 10.95 3.06 -1.25
CA LEU A 19 11.84 4.08 -0.68
C LEU A 19 11.03 5.33 -0.32
N GLY A 20 10.20 5.82 -1.23
CA GLY A 20 9.34 6.98 -1.03
C GLY A 20 8.41 6.82 0.17
N ILE A 21 7.77 5.65 0.33
CA ILE A 21 6.93 5.37 1.50
C ILE A 21 7.74 5.44 2.80
N THR A 22 8.97 4.90 2.80
CA THR A 22 9.82 4.94 4.00
C THR A 22 10.29 6.34 4.33
N VAL A 23 10.69 7.14 3.33
CA VAL A 23 11.05 8.54 3.51
C VAL A 23 9.88 9.33 4.10
N LEU A 24 8.68 9.20 3.53
CA LEU A 24 7.47 9.86 4.03
C LEU A 24 7.16 9.48 5.48
N LYS A 25 7.17 8.17 5.80
CA LYS A 25 6.94 7.69 7.17
C LYS A 25 8.00 8.20 8.14
N ARG A 26 9.26 8.29 7.73
CA ARG A 26 10.35 8.73 8.58
C ARG A 26 10.34 10.23 8.83
N CYS A 27 9.97 11.01 7.82
CA CYS A 27 9.79 12.45 7.89
C CYS A 27 8.43 12.86 8.47
N LYS A 28 7.55 11.88 8.75
CA LYS A 28 6.18 12.06 9.26
C LYS A 28 5.31 12.94 8.35
N GLN A 29 5.51 12.84 7.04
CA GLN A 29 4.74 13.57 6.03
C GLN A 29 3.73 12.62 5.38
N ASN A 30 2.57 13.15 4.98
CA ASN A 30 1.53 12.32 4.37
C ASN A 30 1.69 12.23 2.86
N THR A 31 2.19 13.28 2.23
CA THR A 31 2.36 13.40 0.78
C THR A 31 3.76 13.87 0.39
N TRP A 32 4.16 13.57 -0.84
CA TRP A 32 5.45 14.01 -1.37
C TRP A 32 5.54 15.54 -1.54
N ALA A 33 4.40 16.19 -1.80
CA ALA A 33 4.32 17.65 -1.89
C ALA A 33 4.62 18.32 -0.54
N GLU A 34 4.05 17.81 0.56
CA GLU A 34 4.34 18.30 1.92
C GLU A 34 5.80 18.10 2.29
N LEU A 35 6.38 16.95 1.93
CA LEU A 35 7.80 16.69 2.15
C LEU A 35 8.68 17.72 1.43
N THR A 36 8.37 18.00 0.17
CA THR A 36 9.14 18.96 -0.66
C THR A 36 9.02 20.39 -0.11
N ALA A 37 7.84 20.78 0.35
CA ALA A 37 7.62 22.06 1.03
C ALA A 37 8.43 22.15 2.33
N ALA A 38 8.34 21.14 3.20
CA ALA A 38 9.05 21.10 4.46
C ALA A 38 10.58 21.08 4.30
N MET A 39 11.10 20.46 3.23
CA MET A 39 12.52 20.55 2.87
C MET A 39 12.93 21.97 2.46
N SER A 40 12.08 22.65 1.69
CA SER A 40 12.33 24.03 1.26
C SER A 40 12.32 25.01 2.44
N GLU A 41 11.52 24.74 3.45
CA GLU A 41 11.45 25.50 4.71
C GLU A 41 12.53 25.10 5.73
N ALA A 42 13.40 24.14 5.38
CA ALA A 42 14.43 23.58 6.24
C ALA A 42 13.88 23.10 7.60
N ASP A 43 12.70 22.46 7.58
CA ASP A 43 12.07 21.95 8.80
C ASP A 43 13.04 21.02 9.58
N PRO A 44 13.26 21.27 10.88
CA PRO A 44 14.28 20.55 11.64
C PRO A 44 13.96 19.06 11.81
N ILE A 45 12.70 18.65 11.75
CA ILE A 45 12.28 17.25 11.83
C ILE A 45 12.69 16.54 10.54
N VAL A 46 12.41 17.14 9.38
CA VAL A 46 12.77 16.60 8.07
C VAL A 46 14.28 16.54 7.90
N VAL A 47 15.00 17.64 8.19
CA VAL A 47 16.47 17.68 8.09
C VAL A 47 17.12 16.62 9.01
N LYS A 48 16.59 16.44 10.23
CA LYS A 48 17.10 15.41 11.15
C LYS A 48 16.76 13.99 10.67
N ALA A 49 15.60 13.78 10.07
CA ALA A 49 15.24 12.50 9.47
C ALA A 49 16.16 12.14 8.31
N PHE A 50 16.44 13.09 7.42
CA PHE A 50 17.38 12.91 6.29
C PHE A 50 18.81 12.63 6.76
N LYS A 51 19.29 13.26 7.84
CA LYS A 51 20.59 12.91 8.43
C LYS A 51 20.70 11.47 8.93
N VAL A 52 19.56 10.82 9.21
CA VAL A 52 19.51 9.43 9.66
C VAL A 52 19.23 8.47 8.49
N LEU A 53 18.57 8.95 7.44
CA LEU A 53 18.35 8.24 6.19
C LEU A 53 19.61 8.31 5.34
N ASP A 54 20.40 7.24 5.38
CA ASP A 54 21.52 7.06 4.47
C ASP A 54 20.93 6.55 3.14
N LEU A 55 20.79 7.45 2.17
CA LEU A 55 20.36 7.14 0.81
C LEU A 55 21.58 7.19 -0.10
N ASP A 56 21.88 6.07 -0.76
CA ASP A 56 22.94 6.01 -1.78
C ASP A 56 22.56 6.82 -3.04
N ASP A 57 23.56 7.24 -3.82
CA ASP A 57 23.36 8.00 -5.06
C ASP A 57 22.40 7.28 -6.03
N ASP A 58 22.52 5.97 -6.20
CA ASP A 58 21.61 5.17 -7.02
C ASP A 58 20.15 5.25 -6.53
N GLN A 59 19.94 5.29 -5.21
CA GLN A 59 18.60 5.42 -4.62
C GLN A 59 18.03 6.82 -4.85
N LEU A 60 18.87 7.86 -4.79
CA LEU A 60 18.50 9.23 -5.08
C LEU A 60 18.15 9.40 -6.57
N GLU A 61 18.94 8.82 -7.48
CA GLU A 61 18.64 8.82 -8.92
C GLU A 61 17.33 8.10 -9.22
N LEU A 62 17.08 6.98 -8.56
CA LEU A 62 15.85 6.20 -8.73
C LEU A 62 14.62 6.96 -8.22
N ILE A 63 14.75 7.66 -7.08
CA ILE A 63 13.70 8.57 -6.56
C ILE A 63 13.50 9.76 -7.52
N ALA A 64 14.56 10.32 -8.08
CA ALA A 64 14.49 11.43 -9.02
C ALA A 64 13.81 11.03 -10.34
N ALA A 65 14.10 9.83 -10.85
CA ALA A 65 13.52 9.29 -12.08
C ALA A 65 12.00 9.05 -11.97
N HIS A 66 11.52 8.76 -10.76
CA HIS A 66 10.12 8.40 -10.48
C HIS A 66 9.37 9.44 -9.62
N GLN A 67 9.80 10.70 -9.64
CA GLN A 67 9.10 11.80 -8.96
C GLN A 67 7.59 11.89 -9.27
N PRO A 68 7.12 11.77 -10.53
CA PRO A 68 5.70 11.93 -10.82
C PRO A 68 4.84 10.83 -10.16
N GLU A 69 5.34 9.59 -10.09
CA GLU A 69 4.65 8.49 -9.43
C GLU A 69 4.70 8.62 -7.90
N LEU A 70 5.82 9.08 -7.35
CA LEU A 70 5.94 9.37 -5.92
C LEU A 70 4.95 10.46 -5.47
N GLY A 71 4.64 11.42 -6.33
CA GLY A 71 3.61 12.44 -6.09
C GLY A 71 2.20 11.88 -5.85
N LEU A 72 1.93 10.66 -6.31
CA LEU A 72 0.64 9.98 -6.13
C LEU A 72 0.54 9.23 -4.79
N LEU A 73 1.65 9.07 -4.07
CA LEU A 73 1.67 8.37 -2.79
C LEU A 73 1.03 9.19 -1.66
N ARG A 74 0.22 8.51 -0.85
CA ARG A 74 -0.36 9.08 0.36
C ARG A 74 -0.27 8.11 1.52
N ILE A 75 0.13 8.59 2.71
CA ILE A 75 0.16 7.80 3.94
C ILE A 75 -1.22 7.82 4.63
N ALA A 76 -1.91 8.97 4.63
CA ALA A 76 -3.23 9.14 5.22
C ALA A 76 -4.10 10.10 4.37
N PRO A 77 -5.22 9.64 3.76
CA PRO A 77 -5.61 8.23 3.63
C PRO A 77 -4.57 7.44 2.83
N ALA A 78 -4.37 6.16 3.16
CA ALA A 78 -3.36 5.35 2.49
C ALA A 78 -3.70 5.22 1.00
N ALA A 79 -2.77 5.59 0.12
CA ALA A 79 -2.84 5.36 -1.31
C ALA A 79 -1.47 4.91 -1.80
N THR A 80 -1.36 3.63 -2.12
CA THR A 80 -0.09 2.97 -2.47
C THR A 80 -0.19 2.31 -3.83
N HIS A 81 0.94 2.24 -4.54
CA HIS A 81 1.01 1.57 -5.82
C HIS A 81 0.92 0.05 -5.62
N VAL A 82 0.10 -0.56 -6.47
CA VAL A 82 -0.06 -2.01 -6.61
C VAL A 82 0.40 -2.36 -8.01
N ILE A 83 1.55 -3.03 -8.11
CA ILE A 83 2.26 -3.23 -9.37
C ILE A 83 2.04 -4.67 -9.83
N CYS A 84 1.72 -4.84 -11.10
CA CYS A 84 1.63 -6.16 -11.72
C CYS A 84 3.01 -6.61 -12.23
N PRO A 85 3.59 -7.71 -11.72
CA PRO A 85 4.91 -8.17 -12.15
C PRO A 85 4.94 -8.68 -13.60
N ALA A 86 3.78 -9.09 -14.14
CA ALA A 86 3.72 -9.67 -15.48
C ALA A 86 3.66 -8.63 -16.61
N CYS A 87 3.02 -7.49 -16.38
CA CYS A 87 2.85 -6.44 -17.40
C CYS A 87 3.49 -5.10 -17.00
N GLY A 88 4.04 -4.98 -15.80
CA GLY A 88 4.73 -3.77 -15.31
C GLY A 88 3.80 -2.60 -14.99
N THR A 89 2.52 -2.66 -15.34
CA THR A 89 1.55 -1.60 -15.03
C THR A 89 1.16 -1.60 -13.55
N PHE A 90 0.79 -0.44 -13.05
CA PHE A 90 0.36 -0.26 -11.66
C PHE A 90 -1.05 0.33 -11.55
N ILE A 91 -1.66 0.14 -10.39
CA ILE A 91 -2.87 0.85 -9.96
C ILE A 91 -2.63 1.45 -8.58
N LEU A 92 -3.37 2.49 -8.24
CA LEU A 92 -3.42 3.01 -6.87
C LEU A 92 -4.51 2.28 -6.09
N SER A 93 -4.17 1.73 -4.93
CA SER A 93 -5.14 1.10 -4.03
C SER A 93 -4.91 1.57 -2.59
N SER A 94 -6.00 1.82 -1.87
CA SER A 94 -5.99 2.16 -0.45
C SER A 94 -5.94 0.92 0.43
N ASP A 95 -6.65 -0.13 0.03
CA ASP A 95 -6.88 -1.34 0.82
C ASP A 95 -6.08 -2.52 0.26
N THR A 96 -6.81 -3.46 -0.34
CA THR A 96 -6.31 -4.76 -0.77
C THR A 96 -5.85 -4.70 -2.22
N ALA A 97 -4.79 -5.45 -2.55
CA ALA A 97 -4.41 -5.69 -3.93
C ALA A 97 -5.44 -6.64 -4.59
N PRO A 98 -5.82 -6.42 -5.86
CA PRO A 98 -6.70 -7.33 -6.56
C PRO A 98 -6.00 -8.67 -6.82
N THR A 99 -6.78 -9.75 -6.88
CA THR A 99 -6.26 -11.11 -7.10
C THR A 99 -5.75 -11.35 -8.52
N ARG A 100 -6.08 -10.46 -9.46
CA ARG A 100 -5.66 -10.50 -10.88
C ARG A 100 -5.39 -9.08 -11.39
N CYS A 101 -4.55 -8.98 -12.42
CA CYS A 101 -4.29 -7.72 -13.11
C CYS A 101 -5.58 -7.16 -13.74
N LEU A 102 -5.99 -5.97 -13.33
CA LEU A 102 -7.16 -5.27 -13.88
C LEU A 102 -6.80 -4.24 -14.97
N VAL A 103 -5.50 -4.00 -15.19
CA VAL A 103 -5.04 -2.97 -16.13
C VAL A 103 -4.95 -3.50 -17.55
N THR A 104 -4.33 -4.67 -17.71
CA THR A 104 -4.10 -5.26 -19.02
C THR A 104 -5.06 -6.43 -19.25
N PRO A 105 -5.93 -6.38 -20.28
CA PRO A 105 -6.89 -7.45 -20.57
C PRO A 105 -6.14 -8.76 -20.88
N GLY A 106 -6.55 -9.85 -20.24
CA GLY A 106 -5.92 -11.17 -20.41
C GLY A 106 -4.63 -11.39 -19.61
N CYS A 107 -4.15 -10.40 -18.86
CA CYS A 107 -2.97 -10.59 -18.02
C CYS A 107 -3.26 -11.49 -16.82
N SER A 108 -2.55 -12.60 -16.71
CA SER A 108 -2.64 -13.54 -15.57
C SER A 108 -1.73 -13.16 -14.40
N GLY A 109 -1.10 -11.99 -14.44
CA GLY A 109 -0.25 -11.50 -13.37
C GLY A 109 -1.03 -11.25 -12.09
N LYS A 110 -0.40 -11.58 -10.96
CA LYS A 110 -0.92 -11.29 -9.61
C LYS A 110 -0.28 -10.00 -9.12
N PRO A 111 -1.00 -8.87 -9.13
CA PRO A 111 -0.41 -7.62 -8.70
C PRO A 111 -0.23 -7.60 -7.19
N ALA A 112 0.89 -7.01 -6.75
CA ALA A 112 1.28 -6.96 -5.35
C ALA A 112 1.34 -5.51 -4.86
N LYS A 113 0.84 -5.28 -3.64
CA LYS A 113 0.97 -3.99 -2.96
C LYS A 113 2.41 -3.80 -2.51
N ILE A 114 3.00 -2.66 -2.88
CA ILE A 114 4.38 -2.35 -2.51
C ILE A 114 4.44 -1.99 -1.04
N ALA A 115 5.26 -2.71 -0.29
CA ALA A 115 5.54 -2.42 1.11
C ALA A 115 6.64 -1.34 1.23
N ALA A 116 6.70 -0.70 2.39
CA ALA A 116 7.77 0.24 2.71
C ALA A 116 9.13 -0.48 2.75
N ALA A 117 10.18 0.14 2.23
CA ALA A 117 11.55 -0.36 2.37
C ALA A 117 11.90 -0.52 3.85
N VAL A 118 12.51 -1.64 4.21
CA VAL A 118 12.89 -1.93 5.59
C VAL A 118 14.32 -1.47 5.84
N ASN A 119 14.57 -1.04 7.07
CA ASN A 119 15.93 -0.70 7.47
C ASN A 119 16.78 -1.96 7.40
N ALA A 120 17.90 -1.94 6.66
CA ALA A 120 18.83 -3.06 6.57
C ALA A 120 19.51 -3.24 7.94
N LYS A 121 18.82 -3.90 8.87
CA LYS A 121 19.53 -4.64 9.91
C LYS A 121 20.32 -5.69 9.16
N LYS A 122 21.64 -5.71 9.39
CA LYS A 122 22.56 -6.83 9.12
C LYS A 122 21.77 -8.15 9.05
N PRO A 123 21.92 -8.96 7.99
CA PRO A 123 21.12 -10.17 7.77
C PRO A 123 21.15 -11.02 9.04
N VAL A 124 20.05 -10.98 9.79
CA VAL A 124 19.70 -12.02 10.73
C VAL A 124 18.79 -12.90 9.89
N GLU A 125 19.38 -14.02 9.46
CA GLU A 125 18.74 -15.32 9.27
C GLU A 125 17.22 -15.27 9.11
N GLU A 126 16.79 -15.48 7.85
CA GLU A 126 15.65 -16.30 7.48
C GLU A 126 14.56 -16.46 8.56
N PRO A 127 13.48 -15.67 8.54
CA PRO A 127 12.27 -16.11 9.22
C PRO A 127 11.78 -17.34 8.45
N GLU A 128 12.04 -18.51 9.04
CA GLU A 128 11.41 -19.78 8.71
C GLU A 128 9.98 -19.53 8.22
N SER A 129 9.76 -19.98 6.99
CA SER A 129 8.47 -20.38 6.48
C SER A 129 7.68 -21.06 7.62
N PRO A 130 6.49 -20.56 8.05
CA PRO A 130 5.57 -21.42 8.76
C PRO A 130 5.05 -22.46 7.76
N GLU A 131 5.86 -23.48 7.55
CA GLU A 131 5.45 -24.79 7.05
C GLU A 131 4.53 -25.36 8.14
N ALA A 132 3.24 -25.05 8.03
CA ALA A 132 2.19 -25.74 8.77
C ALA A 132 1.42 -26.59 7.77
N GLU A 133 2.01 -27.74 7.47
CA GLU A 133 1.32 -28.91 6.94
C GLU A 133 0.26 -29.45 7.97
N PRO A 134 -0.68 -30.30 7.52
CA PRO A 134 -2.07 -30.29 7.96
C PRO A 134 -2.40 -31.24 9.12
N ALA A 135 -3.69 -31.17 9.52
CA ALA A 135 -4.47 -32.15 10.29
C ALA A 135 -4.36 -32.12 11.82
N SER A 136 -5.41 -31.60 12.46
CA SER A 136 -6.43 -32.47 13.08
C SER A 136 -7.59 -31.64 13.66
N ALA A 137 -8.82 -32.03 13.34
CA ALA A 137 -10.03 -31.62 14.05
C ALA A 137 -9.94 -32.03 15.54
N PRO A 138 -10.67 -31.35 16.44
CA PRO A 138 -12.02 -31.82 16.75
C PRO A 138 -13.05 -30.70 16.97
N ASP A 139 -14.23 -30.95 16.42
CA ASP A 139 -15.54 -30.93 17.08
C ASP A 139 -15.77 -29.98 18.26
N SER A 140 -16.60 -28.96 18.05
CA SER A 140 -17.64 -28.58 19.01
C SER A 140 -18.72 -27.78 18.31
N GLU A 141 -19.84 -28.49 18.11
CA GLU A 141 -21.19 -27.96 17.96
C GLU A 141 -21.43 -26.67 18.78
N THR A 142 -21.93 -25.62 18.13
CA THR A 142 -23.04 -24.84 18.67
C THR A 142 -23.83 -24.27 17.50
N GLN A 143 -24.86 -25.03 17.13
CA GLN A 143 -26.02 -24.57 16.38
C GLN A 143 -26.71 -23.45 17.19
N PRO A 144 -27.22 -22.39 16.54
CA PRO A 144 -28.68 -22.30 16.50
C PRO A 144 -29.22 -21.85 15.14
N GLU A 145 -30.08 -22.68 14.57
CA GLU A 145 -31.20 -22.31 13.69
C GLU A 145 -32.48 -22.33 14.56
N PRO A 146 -33.67 -21.88 14.12
CA PRO A 146 -34.05 -20.83 13.16
C PRO A 146 -35.04 -19.81 13.81
N ALA A 147 -35.24 -18.64 13.19
CA ALA A 147 -36.50 -17.91 13.34
C ALA A 147 -36.90 -17.25 12.03
N ALA A 148 -37.92 -17.84 11.40
CA ALA A 148 -38.55 -17.38 10.19
C ALA A 148 -39.42 -16.14 10.43
N LYS A 149 -39.32 -15.16 9.50
CA LYS A 149 -40.37 -14.30 8.88
C LYS A 149 -41.32 -13.49 9.80
N PRO A 150 -41.66 -12.22 9.43
CA PRO A 150 -42.55 -12.01 8.27
C PRO A 150 -42.32 -10.70 7.47
N ALA A 151 -43.25 -10.54 6.52
CA ALA A 151 -43.26 -9.64 5.37
C ALA A 151 -43.65 -8.18 5.65
N ALA A 152 -43.49 -7.40 4.57
CA ALA A 152 -44.27 -6.23 4.16
C ALA A 152 -43.95 -4.87 4.83
N LYS A 153 -43.52 -3.90 4.00
CA LYS A 153 -44.44 -2.93 3.37
C LYS A 153 -43.68 -2.04 2.37
N LYS A 154 -44.27 -1.87 1.18
CA LYS A 154 -43.95 -0.80 0.23
C LYS A 154 -44.36 0.55 0.86
N PRO A 155 -43.56 1.61 0.79
CA PRO A 155 -44.11 2.95 0.81
C PRO A 155 -44.64 3.29 -0.58
N VAL A 156 -45.95 3.53 -0.63
CA VAL A 156 -46.63 4.29 -1.69
C VAL A 156 -46.08 5.71 -1.58
N ILE A 157 -45.48 6.22 -2.65
CA ILE A 157 -45.21 7.66 -2.79
C ILE A 157 -46.32 8.16 -3.69
N ASP A 158 -47.30 8.76 -3.03
CA ASP A 158 -48.36 9.58 -3.61
C ASP A 158 -47.66 10.84 -4.15
N LEU A 159 -47.75 11.07 -5.46
CA LEU A 159 -47.16 12.22 -6.14
C LEU A 159 -48.31 13.08 -6.68
N ASP A 160 -49.06 13.67 -5.76
CA ASP A 160 -49.97 14.78 -6.00
C ASP A 160 -49.38 15.99 -5.27
N ASP A 161 -48.60 16.80 -5.99
CA ASP A 161 -48.36 18.20 -5.61
C ASP A 161 -48.57 19.07 -6.86
N ASP A 162 -49.76 19.63 -6.86
CA ASP A 162 -50.27 20.80 -7.55
C ASP A 162 -49.24 21.94 -7.53
N PHE A 163 -48.71 22.33 -8.69
CA PHE A 163 -47.99 23.60 -8.84
C PHE A 163 -48.30 24.25 -10.20
N ASP A 164 -49.26 25.18 -10.13
CA ASP A 164 -49.60 26.32 -11.01
C ASP A 164 -50.09 26.05 -12.45
#